data_AF-A0A256ZS50-F1
#
_entry.id   AF-A0A256ZS50-F1
#
_cell.length_a   1.000
_cell.length_b   1.000
_cell.length_c   1.000
_cell.angle_alpha   90.00
_cell.angle_beta   90.00
_cell.angle_gamma   90.00
#
_symmetry.space_group_name_H-M   'P 1'
#
loop_
_entity.id
_entity.type
_entity.pdbx_description
1 polymer ?
#
loop_
_entity_poly.entity_id
_entity_poly.type
_entity_poly.pdbx_seq_one_letter_code
_entity_poly.pdbx_strand_id
1 'polypeptide(L)'
;MGLRDRIGIPFKPEEEINKIDIKQGQAILDFGCGIGSYTISVAKLVGEQGKVYALDKQPLALKKVEERAEKEGLHNIHTILSDGNTGLPDESIDIILLYGVLPEIEDKDFVLRELHRVLKPSGYLSTRYCFR
;
A
#
# COMPACT_ATOMS: atom_id res chain seq x y z
N MET A 1 -4.63 12.56 -5.58
CA MET A 1 -5.96 12.01 -5.16
C MET A 1 -6.59 11.29 -6.34
N GLY A 2 -7.00 10.03 -6.18
CA GLY A 2 -7.48 9.20 -7.30
C GLY A 2 -8.78 9.73 -7.91
N LEU A 3 -9.11 9.33 -9.15
CA LEU A 3 -10.37 9.70 -9.81
C LEU A 3 -11.60 9.30 -8.96
N ARG A 4 -11.54 8.12 -8.34
CA ARG A 4 -12.59 7.60 -7.47
C ARG A 4 -12.85 8.48 -6.25
N ASP A 5 -11.78 8.89 -5.58
CA ASP A 5 -11.87 9.71 -4.36
C ASP A 5 -12.41 11.11 -4.65
N ARG A 6 -12.16 11.64 -5.87
CA ARG A 6 -12.69 12.93 -6.32
C ARG A 6 -14.18 12.90 -6.64
N ILE A 7 -14.69 11.77 -7.13
CA ILE A 7 -16.08 11.64 -7.61
C ILE A 7 -17.00 11.03 -6.54
N GLY A 8 -16.45 10.49 -5.45
CA GLY A 8 -17.25 9.92 -4.34
C GLY A 8 -17.93 8.60 -4.70
N ILE A 9 -17.39 7.84 -5.65
CA ILE A 9 -17.92 6.53 -6.03
C ILE A 9 -17.80 5.58 -4.82
N PRO A 10 -18.89 4.91 -4.40
CA PRO A 10 -18.86 3.95 -3.31
C PRO A 10 -17.79 2.89 -3.54
N PHE A 11 -16.91 2.71 -2.57
CA PHE A 11 -15.82 1.78 -2.65
C PHE A 11 -15.62 1.07 -1.33
N LYS A 12 -15.57 -0.26 -1.39
CA LYS A 12 -15.38 -1.13 -0.24
C LYS A 12 -13.97 -1.76 -0.32
N PRO A 13 -12.94 -1.14 0.29
CA PRO A 13 -11.58 -1.68 0.29
C PRO A 13 -11.54 -3.10 0.84
N GLU A 14 -12.36 -3.38 1.86
CA GLU A 14 -12.44 -4.68 2.52
C GLU A 14 -12.79 -5.82 1.57
N GLU A 15 -13.70 -5.62 0.60
CA GLU A 15 -14.07 -6.66 -0.37
C GLU A 15 -12.89 -7.06 -1.28
N GLU A 16 -12.01 -6.11 -1.62
CA GLU A 16 -10.82 -6.40 -2.42
C GLU A 16 -9.70 -7.01 -1.56
N ILE A 17 -9.53 -6.51 -0.33
CA ILE A 17 -8.51 -7.00 0.58
C ILE A 17 -8.82 -8.41 1.07
N ASN A 18 -10.09 -8.77 1.24
CA ASN A 18 -10.50 -10.13 1.62
C ASN A 18 -10.20 -11.20 0.53
N LYS A 19 -9.86 -10.79 -0.69
CA LYS A 19 -9.39 -11.71 -1.76
C LYS A 19 -7.93 -12.11 -1.56
N ILE A 20 -7.20 -11.37 -0.73
CA ILE A 20 -5.81 -11.60 -0.38
C ILE A 20 -5.79 -12.30 0.98
N ASP A 21 -5.01 -13.36 1.10
CA ASP A 21 -4.84 -14.07 2.37
C ASP A 21 -3.86 -13.34 3.29
N ILE A 22 -4.30 -12.23 3.88
CA ILE A 22 -3.52 -11.43 4.84
C ILE A 22 -3.51 -12.10 6.21
N LYS A 23 -2.32 -12.24 6.78
CA LYS A 23 -2.09 -12.81 8.11
C LYS A 23 -1.61 -11.75 9.11
N GLN A 24 -1.94 -11.98 10.38
CA GLN A 24 -1.39 -11.18 11.47
C GLN A 24 0.15 -11.23 11.48
N GLY A 25 0.78 -10.11 11.82
CA GLY A 25 2.24 -9.99 11.89
C GLY A 25 2.94 -9.73 10.56
N GLN A 26 2.22 -9.73 9.43
CA GLN A 26 2.84 -9.45 8.12
C GLN A 26 3.25 -7.98 7.97
N ALA A 27 4.30 -7.77 7.18
CA ALA A 27 4.70 -6.47 6.67
C ALA A 27 4.12 -6.24 5.27
N ILE A 28 3.37 -5.17 5.09
CA ILE A 28 2.68 -4.86 3.82
C ILE A 28 3.09 -3.49 3.31
N LEU A 29 3.38 -3.39 2.02
CA LEU A 29 3.61 -2.12 1.32
C LEU A 29 2.39 -1.77 0.47
N ASP A 30 1.74 -0.66 0.77
CA ASP A 30 0.70 -0.04 -0.05
C ASP A 30 1.35 1.02 -0.94
N PHE A 31 1.75 0.63 -2.16
CA PHE A 31 2.49 1.48 -3.09
C PHE A 31 1.52 2.38 -3.88
N GLY A 32 1.68 3.69 -3.72
CA GLY A 32 0.72 4.71 -4.17
C GLY A 32 -0.58 4.64 -3.38
N CYS A 33 -0.47 4.67 -2.04
CA CYS A 33 -1.57 4.43 -1.11
C CYS A 33 -2.72 5.45 -1.20
N GLY A 34 -2.50 6.60 -1.83
CA GLY A 34 -3.47 7.69 -1.88
C GLY A 34 -3.91 8.11 -0.48
N ILE A 35 -5.21 8.31 -0.29
CA ILE A 35 -5.78 8.68 1.02
C ILE A 35 -5.88 7.49 2.01
N GLY A 36 -5.23 6.37 1.71
CA GLY A 36 -5.13 5.19 2.57
C GLY A 36 -6.39 4.34 2.63
N SER A 37 -7.18 4.25 1.54
CA SER A 37 -8.39 3.42 1.56
C SER A 37 -8.08 1.96 1.90
N TYR A 38 -7.00 1.42 1.35
CA TYR A 38 -6.53 0.06 1.63
C TYR A 38 -5.64 0.01 2.87
N THR A 39 -4.72 0.96 3.02
CA THR A 39 -3.80 1.08 4.17
C THR A 39 -4.50 0.85 5.51
N ILE A 40 -5.63 1.53 5.77
CA ILE A 40 -6.34 1.45 7.05
C ILE A 40 -6.95 0.05 7.26
N SER A 41 -7.58 -0.53 6.23
CA SER A 41 -8.16 -1.87 6.33
C SER A 41 -7.10 -2.93 6.55
N VAL A 42 -5.97 -2.83 5.84
CA VAL A 42 -4.86 -3.77 5.95
C VAL A 42 -4.17 -3.67 7.30
N ALA A 43 -3.98 -2.45 7.83
CA ALA A 43 -3.39 -2.22 9.13
C ALA A 43 -4.18 -2.89 10.27
N LYS A 44 -5.51 -2.92 10.17
CA LYS A 44 -6.37 -3.66 11.10
C LYS A 44 -6.18 -5.17 10.99
N LEU A 45 -6.02 -5.71 9.77
CA LEU A 45 -5.90 -7.14 9.53
C LEU A 45 -4.55 -7.72 9.97
N VAL A 46 -3.45 -7.01 9.72
CA VAL A 46 -2.11 -7.46 10.15
C VAL A 46 -1.91 -7.33 11.66
N GLY A 47 -2.74 -6.53 12.35
CA GLY A 47 -2.70 -6.33 13.79
C GLY A 47 -1.47 -5.56 14.27
N GLU A 48 -1.38 -5.37 15.59
CA GLU A 48 -0.34 -4.55 16.24
C GLU A 48 1.09 -5.06 16.04
N GLN A 49 1.25 -6.37 15.82
CA GLN A 49 2.55 -6.99 15.55
C GLN A 49 2.95 -6.91 14.06
N GLY A 50 2.00 -6.60 13.18
CA GLY A 50 2.25 -6.36 11.77
C GLY A 50 2.67 -4.92 11.50
N LYS A 51 3.05 -4.64 10.25
CA LYS A 51 3.44 -3.29 9.81
C LYS A 51 2.86 -2.98 8.45
N VAL A 52 2.37 -1.77 8.26
CA VAL A 52 1.94 -1.27 6.95
C VAL A 52 2.77 -0.05 6.58
N TYR A 53 3.41 -0.13 5.42
CA TYR A 53 4.14 0.97 4.82
C TYR A 53 3.26 1.61 3.75
N ALA A 54 2.85 2.86 3.98
CA ALA A 54 2.01 3.63 3.08
C ALA A 54 2.89 4.58 2.27
N LEU A 55 3.13 4.26 1.00
CA LEU A 55 4.01 5.03 0.14
C LEU A 55 3.19 5.83 -0.88
N ASP A 56 3.43 7.12 -0.99
CA ASP A 56 2.86 7.96 -2.06
C ASP A 56 3.77 9.15 -2.36
N LYS A 57 3.75 9.62 -3.61
CA LYS A 57 4.51 10.81 -4.04
C LYS A 57 3.87 12.13 -3.59
N GLN A 58 2.61 12.10 -3.15
CA GLN A 58 1.86 13.29 -2.74
C GLN A 58 1.88 13.46 -1.22
N PRO A 59 2.49 14.53 -0.67
CA PRO A 59 2.50 14.79 0.77
C PRO A 59 1.10 14.88 1.39
N LEU A 60 0.13 15.44 0.65
CA LEU A 60 -1.25 15.55 1.10
C LEU A 60 -1.93 14.18 1.27
N ALA A 61 -1.56 13.19 0.45
CA ALA A 61 -2.07 11.83 0.55
C ALA A 61 -1.61 11.19 1.87
N LEU A 62 -0.31 11.27 2.17
CA LEU A 62 0.28 10.75 3.40
C LEU A 62 -0.29 11.43 4.65
N LYS A 63 -0.46 12.76 4.62
CA LYS A 63 -1.13 13.48 5.71
C LYS A 63 -2.54 12.93 5.98
N LYS A 64 -3.30 12.59 4.93
CA LYS A 64 -4.63 11.98 5.08
C LYS A 64 -4.57 10.56 5.64
N VAL A 65 -3.53 9.79 5.32
CA VAL A 65 -3.29 8.48 5.94
C VAL A 65 -3.04 8.64 7.43
N GLU A 66 -2.16 9.57 7.82
CA GLU A 66 -1.83 9.86 9.23
C GLU A 66 -3.05 10.30 10.03
N GLU A 67 -3.84 11.26 9.52
CA GLU A 67 -5.09 11.73 10.16
C GLU A 67 -6.08 10.57 10.37
N ARG A 68 -6.17 9.63 9.42
CA ARG A 68 -7.06 8.47 9.53
C ARG A 68 -6.50 7.41 10.49
N ALA A 69 -5.20 7.19 10.48
CA ALA A 69 -4.54 6.28 11.41
C ALA A 69 -4.74 6.74 12.85
N GLU A 70 -4.53 8.03 13.13
CA GLU A 70 -4.76 8.63 14.45
C GLU A 70 -6.22 8.47 14.90
N LYS A 71 -7.18 8.81 14.03
CA LYS A 71 -8.61 8.69 14.33
C LYS A 71 -9.03 7.25 14.66
N GLU A 72 -8.40 6.26 14.03
CA GLU A 72 -8.70 4.84 14.21
C GLU A 72 -7.81 4.16 15.28
N GLY A 73 -6.89 4.91 15.92
CA GLY A 73 -5.97 4.36 16.94
C GLY A 73 -4.95 3.36 16.39
N LEU A 74 -4.55 3.51 15.12
CA LEU A 74 -3.62 2.59 14.45
C LEU A 74 -2.18 3.12 14.55
N HIS A 75 -1.32 2.35 15.22
CA HIS A 75 0.09 2.70 15.45
C HIS A 75 1.08 1.91 14.58
N ASN A 76 0.58 1.00 13.74
CA ASN A 76 1.38 0.12 12.91
C ASN A 76 1.54 0.60 11.45
N ILE A 77 1.15 1.85 11.15
CA ILE A 77 1.26 2.46 9.82
C ILE A 77 2.47 3.40 9.78
N HIS A 78 3.28 3.28 8.73
CA HIS A 78 4.47 4.09 8.49
C HIS A 78 4.36 4.74 7.11
N THR A 79 4.37 6.07 7.03
CA THR A 79 4.28 6.81 5.77
C THR A 79 5.65 6.97 5.12
N ILE A 80 5.70 6.89 3.78
CA ILE A 80 6.91 7.05 2.97
C ILE A 80 6.59 8.02 1.82
N LEU A 81 7.25 9.17 1.80
CA LEU A 81 7.13 10.15 0.71
C LEU A 81 8.13 9.82 -0.40
N SER A 82 7.64 9.20 -1.47
CA SER A 82 8.46 8.77 -2.61
C SER A 82 7.60 8.46 -3.83
N ASP A 83 8.19 8.55 -5.01
CA ASP A 83 7.62 8.12 -6.29
C ASP A 83 8.16 6.76 -6.79
N GLY A 84 9.08 6.14 -6.04
CA GLY A 84 9.62 4.84 -6.40
C GLY A 84 10.51 4.24 -5.31
N ASN A 85 11.55 4.95 -4.89
CA ASN A 85 12.48 4.44 -3.88
C ASN A 85 11.78 4.27 -2.52
N THR A 86 11.72 3.05 -2.01
CA THR A 86 11.02 2.77 -0.76
C THR A 86 11.85 3.11 0.48
N GLY A 87 13.18 3.12 0.37
CA GLY A 87 14.08 3.18 1.54
C GLY A 87 13.98 1.96 2.48
N LEU A 88 13.25 0.91 2.10
CA LEU A 88 13.07 -0.30 2.89
C LEU A 88 14.21 -1.29 2.67
N PRO A 89 14.53 -2.16 3.63
CA PRO A 89 15.50 -3.23 3.45
C PRO A 89 15.07 -4.23 2.38
N ASP A 90 16.05 -4.91 1.80
CA ASP A 90 15.84 -6.07 0.93
C ASP A 90 14.98 -7.13 1.65
N GLU A 91 14.13 -7.83 0.91
CA GLU A 91 13.36 -8.98 1.40
C GLU A 91 12.62 -8.72 2.73
N SER A 92 12.06 -7.52 2.90
CA SER A 92 11.44 -7.08 4.15
C SER A 92 9.90 -7.13 4.12
N ILE A 93 9.29 -7.20 2.94
CA ILE A 93 7.85 -7.10 2.73
C ILE A 93 7.23 -8.45 2.34
N ASP A 94 6.14 -8.82 3.01
CA ASP A 94 5.38 -10.04 2.72
C ASP A 94 4.42 -9.87 1.53
N ILE A 95 3.73 -8.72 1.47
CA ILE A 95 2.73 -8.43 0.43
C ILE A 95 2.91 -6.99 -0.05
N ILE A 96 2.92 -6.79 -1.36
CA ILE A 96 2.89 -5.46 -1.97
C ILE A 96 1.53 -5.26 -2.65
N LEU A 97 0.86 -4.16 -2.36
CA LEU A 97 -0.36 -3.72 -3.05
C LEU A 97 0.02 -2.65 -4.08
N LEU A 98 -0.25 -2.94 -5.37
CA LEU A 98 -0.01 -2.02 -6.48
C LEU A 98 -1.33 -1.72 -7.20
N TYR A 99 -2.20 -0.98 -6.51
CA TYR A 99 -3.62 -0.86 -6.85
C TYR A 99 -3.93 0.46 -7.56
N GLY A 100 -4.05 0.40 -8.89
CA GLY A 100 -4.41 1.57 -9.71
C GLY A 100 -3.24 2.52 -10.00
N VAL A 101 -2.02 2.15 -9.61
CA VAL A 101 -0.83 3.02 -9.67
C VAL A 101 0.05 2.72 -10.88
N LEU A 102 0.02 1.48 -11.40
CA LEU A 102 0.88 1.05 -12.50
C LEU A 102 0.85 1.98 -13.74
N PRO A 103 -0.31 2.49 -14.20
CA PRO A 103 -0.36 3.44 -15.32
C PRO A 103 0.30 4.80 -15.02
N GLU A 104 0.36 5.20 -13.75
CA GLU A 104 0.90 6.49 -13.30
C GLU A 104 2.42 6.45 -13.06
N ILE A 105 3.05 5.27 -13.10
CA ILE A 105 4.49 5.11 -12.94
C ILE A 105 5.20 5.49 -14.24
N GLU A 106 6.09 6.48 -14.17
CA GLU A 106 6.92 6.92 -15.29
C GLU A 106 7.99 5.87 -15.62
N ASP A 107 8.88 5.56 -14.67
CA ASP A 107 9.91 4.54 -14.81
C ASP A 107 9.45 3.21 -14.17
N LYS A 108 8.73 2.41 -14.97
CA LYS A 108 8.19 1.11 -14.53
C LYS A 108 9.30 0.12 -14.20
N ASP A 109 10.40 0.14 -14.95
CA ASP A 109 11.51 -0.79 -14.74
C ASP A 109 12.21 -0.52 -13.41
N PHE A 110 12.44 0.75 -13.08
CA PHE A 110 12.98 1.14 -11.78
C PHE A 110 12.06 0.71 -10.64
N VAL A 111 10.77 1.05 -10.71
CA VAL A 111 9.83 0.72 -9.64
C VAL A 111 9.67 -0.80 -9.50
N LEU A 112 9.54 -1.55 -10.59
CA LEU A 112 9.39 -3.01 -10.51
C LEU A 112 10.64 -3.68 -9.93
N ARG A 113 11.84 -3.19 -10.24
CA ARG A 113 13.08 -3.65 -9.59
C ARG A 113 13.09 -3.36 -8.10
N GLU A 114 12.65 -2.17 -7.70
CA GLU A 114 12.59 -1.77 -6.30
C GLU A 114 11.55 -2.59 -5.53
N LEU A 115 10.35 -2.80 -6.10
CA LEU A 115 9.31 -3.65 -5.51
C LEU A 115 9.79 -5.09 -5.38
N HIS A 116 10.50 -5.62 -6.39
CA HIS A 116 11.10 -6.95 -6.32
C HIS A 116 12.18 -7.03 -5.23
N ARG A 117 13.04 -6.01 -5.09
CA ARG A 117 14.11 -5.97 -4.08
C ARG A 117 13.57 -6.08 -2.65
N VAL A 118 12.51 -5.33 -2.34
CA VAL A 118 11.94 -5.31 -0.98
C VAL A 118 11.01 -6.50 -0.69
N LEU A 119 10.54 -7.19 -1.73
CA LEU A 119 9.66 -8.34 -1.57
C LEU A 119 10.45 -9.55 -1.06
N LYS A 120 9.93 -10.22 -0.04
CA LYS A 120 10.46 -11.51 0.42
C LYS A 120 10.37 -12.56 -0.69
N PRO A 121 11.26 -13.57 -0.73
CA PRO A 121 11.15 -14.69 -1.66
C PRO A 121 9.81 -15.45 -1.58
N SER A 122 9.18 -15.48 -0.40
CA SER A 122 7.85 -16.08 -0.18
C SER A 122 6.69 -15.11 -0.34
N GLY A 123 6.98 -13.83 -0.61
CA GLY A 123 5.99 -12.78 -0.75
C GLY A 123 5.38 -12.72 -2.14
N TYR A 124 4.38 -11.88 -2.32
CA TYR A 124 3.80 -11.62 -3.64
C TYR A 124 3.37 -10.16 -3.81
N LEU A 125 3.37 -9.75 -5.09
CA LEU A 125 2.81 -8.49 -5.55
C LEU A 125 1.36 -8.73 -5.97
N SER A 126 0.41 -8.07 -5.32
CA SER A 126 -0.98 -8.03 -5.74
C SER A 126 -1.26 -6.77 -6.56
N THR A 127 -1.83 -6.94 -7.75
CA THR A 127 -2.27 -5.83 -8.60
C THR A 127 -3.70 -6.07 -9.09
N ARG A 128 -4.42 -4.98 -9.35
CA ARG A 128 -5.80 -5.03 -9.88
C ARG A 128 -5.88 -5.09 -11.41
N TYR A 129 -4.74 -5.13 -12.10
CA TYR A 129 -4.69 -5.29 -13.54
C TYR A 129 -4.38 -6.74 -13.91
N CYS A 130 -5.26 -7.37 -14.69
CA CYS A 130 -4.92 -8.56 -15.43
C CYS A 130 -4.06 -8.13 -16.63
N PHE A 131 -2.79 -8.51 -16.66
CA PHE A 131 -2.03 -8.49 -17.91
C PHE A 131 -2.58 -9.61 -18.80
N ARG A 132 -2.87 -9.29 -20.07
CA ARG A 132 -3.17 -10.28 -21.09
C ARG A 132 -1.91 -10.57 -21.88
#